data_AF-A0A1S3D1C2-F1
#
_entry.id   AF-A0A1S3D1C2-F1
#
_cell.length_a   1.000
_cell.length_b   1.000
_cell.length_c   1.000
_cell.angle_alpha   90.00
_cell.angle_beta   90.00
_cell.angle_gamma   90.00
#
_symmetry.space_group_name_H-M   'P 1'
#
loop_
_entity.id
_entity.type
_entity.pdbx_description
1 polymer ?
#
loop_
_entity_poly.entity_id
_entity_poly.type
_entity_poly.pdbx_seq_one_letter_code
_entity_poly.pdbx_strand_id
1 'polypeptide(L)' 'MDATANDVPSLFEVRGFPTLFWLPKNSKSKPVKYEGGREVDDFIKFIAKHATSELSGYDRSGNPKKTEL' A
#
# COMPACT_ATOMS: atom_id res chain seq x y z
N MET A 1 -2.84 -7.34 -10.53
CA MET A 1 -2.12 -7.68 -11.78
C MET A 1 -1.59 -9.09 -11.61
N ASP A 2 -1.84 -9.96 -12.58
CA ASP A 2 -1.24 -11.30 -12.60
C ASP A 2 0.14 -11.22 -13.25
N ALA A 3 1.20 -11.35 -12.45
CA ALA A 3 2.58 -11.26 -12.93
C ALA A 3 3.08 -12.55 -13.60
N THR A 4 2.29 -13.63 -13.64
CA THR A 4 2.61 -14.83 -14.44
C THR A 4 2.15 -14.70 -15.89
N ALA A 5 1.12 -13.87 -16.14
CA ALA A 5 0.50 -13.68 -17.44
C ALA A 5 0.82 -12.32 -18.09
N ASN A 6 1.62 -11.47 -17.42
CA ASN A 6 1.94 -10.12 -17.89
C ASN A 6 3.41 -9.77 -17.63
N ASP A 7 4.00 -9.00 -18.55
CA ASP A 7 5.33 -8.42 -18.33
C ASP A 7 5.30 -7.40 -17.18
N VAL A 8 6.27 -7.53 -16.28
CA VAL A 8 6.41 -6.67 -15.13
C VAL A 8 7.55 -5.67 -15.40
N PRO A 9 7.30 -4.35 -15.28
CA PRO A 9 8.35 -3.35 -15.45
C PRO A 9 9.51 -3.57 -14.47
N SER A 10 10.74 -3.29 -14.90
CA SER A 10 11.97 -3.52 -14.10
C SER A 10 12.00 -2.80 -12.74
N LEU A 11 11.15 -1.79 -12.55
CA LEU A 11 10.96 -1.11 -11.27
C LEU A 11 10.32 -2.00 -10.20
N PHE A 12 9.67 -3.10 -10.58
CA PHE A 12 8.98 -4.02 -9.68
C PHE A 12 9.68 -5.36 -9.66
N GLU A 13 10.45 -5.59 -8.60
CA GLU A 13 11.16 -6.85 -8.43
C GLU A 13 10.25 -7.92 -7.80
N VAL A 14 9.70 -8.81 -8.63
CA VAL A 14 8.85 -9.91 -8.20
C VAL A 14 9.69 -11.16 -7.98
N ARG A 15 10.02 -11.47 -6.72
CA ARG A 15 10.81 -12.66 -6.34
C ARG A 15 9.96 -13.87 -5.92
N GLY A 16 8.66 -13.67 -5.69
CA GLY A 16 7.74 -14.69 -5.22
C GLY A 16 6.30 -14.18 -5.14
N PHE A 17 5.37 -15.02 -4.70
CA PHE A 17 3.95 -14.69 -4.71
C PHE A 17 3.29 -14.84 -3.33
N PRO A 18 2.37 -13.93 -2.96
CA PRO A 18 2.16 -12.61 -3.57
C PRO A 18 3.32 -11.64 -3.21
N THR A 19 3.66 -10.73 -4.13
CA THR A 19 4.52 -9.56 -3.86
C THR A 19 3.69 -8.30 -4.00
N LEU A 20 3.76 -7.42 -3.00
CA LEU A 20 2.94 -6.20 -2.92
C LEU A 20 3.84 -4.96 -2.98
N PHE A 21 3.41 -3.96 -3.75
CA PHE A 21 4.09 -2.67 -3.88
C PHE A 21 3.11 -1.52 -3.68
N TRP A 22 3.58 -0.48 -2.99
CA TRP A 22 2.89 0.79 -2.82
C TRP A 22 3.49 1.85 -3.74
N LEU A 23 2.63 2.55 -4.49
CA LEU A 23 3.03 3.65 -5.35
C LEU A 23 2.44 4.96 -4.84
N PRO A 24 3.23 5.78 -4.11
CA PRO A 24 2.78 7.09 -3.65
C PRO A 24 2.30 7.95 -4.83
N LYS A 25 1.30 8.80 -4.59
CA LYS A 25 0.74 9.68 -5.62
C LYS A 25 1.83 10.53 -6.29
N ASN A 26 2.74 11.07 -5.49
CA ASN A 26 3.78 12.01 -5.95
C ASN A 26 5.08 11.32 -6.42
N SER A 27 5.20 10.00 -6.28
CA SER A 27 6.46 9.28 -6.52
C SER A 27 6.22 7.95 -7.23
N LYS A 28 5.71 8.00 -8.46
CA LYS A 28 5.40 6.81 -9.26
C LYS A 28 6.64 6.02 -9.69
N SER A 29 7.79 6.68 -9.84
CA SER A 29 9.06 6.05 -10.23
C SER A 29 9.80 5.36 -9.08
N LYS A 30 9.28 5.42 -7.85
CA LYS A 30 9.88 4.82 -6.66
C LYS A 30 8.84 3.99 -5.91
N PRO A 31 8.46 2.81 -6.44
CA PRO A 31 7.58 1.90 -5.74
C PRO A 31 8.22 1.44 -4.44
N VAL A 32 7.42 1.38 -3.37
CA VAL A 32 7.85 0.92 -2.05
C VAL A 32 7.35 -0.50 -1.87
N LYS A 33 8.25 -1.44 -1.59
CA LYS A 33 7.87 -2.82 -1.31
C LYS A 33 7.11 -2.92 0.02
N TYR A 34 6.01 -3.64 0.03
CA TYR A 34 5.22 -3.88 1.23
C TYR A 34 5.71 -5.15 1.93
N GLU A 35 6.24 -4.98 3.14
CA GLU A 35 6.78 -6.07 3.98
C GLU A 35 5.95 -6.30 5.25
N GLY A 36 4.75 -5.71 5.36
CA GLY A 36 3.87 -5.86 6.51
C GLY A 36 3.09 -7.19 6.55
N GLY A 37 2.29 -7.37 7.60
CA GLY A 37 1.36 -8.50 7.72
C GLY A 37 0.30 -8.49 6.62
N ARG A 38 -0.38 -9.61 6.39
CA ARG A 38 -1.40 -9.72 5.32
C ARG A 38 -2.83 -9.69 5.86
N GLU A 39 -2.99 -9.18 7.07
CA GLU A 39 -4.29 -8.95 7.68
C GLU A 39 -4.83 -7.57 7.29
N VAL A 40 -6.16 -7.42 7.36
CA VAL A 40 -6.84 -6.16 7.01
C VAL A 40 -6.32 -4.98 7.83
N ASP A 41 -6.06 -5.20 9.12
CA ASP A 41 -5.58 -4.17 10.04
C ASP A 41 -4.16 -3.67 9.68
N ASP A 42 -3.25 -4.58 9.27
CA ASP A 42 -1.91 -4.23 8.81
C ASP A 42 -1.94 -3.39 7.54
N PHE A 43 -2.85 -3.70 6.62
CA PHE A 43 -3.06 -2.90 5.42
C PHE A 43 -3.56 -1.51 5.76
N ILE A 44 -4.56 -1.38 6.64
CA ILE A 44 -5.09 -0.08 7.07
C ILE A 44 -3.97 0.77 7.68
N LYS A 45 -3.21 0.22 8.62
CA LYS A 45 -2.08 0.91 9.26
C LYS A 45 -1.03 1.37 8.25
N PHE A 46 -0.67 0.50 7.31
CA PHE A 46 0.31 0.85 6.29
C PHE A 46 -0.20 1.94 5.35
N ILE A 47 -1.42 1.80 4.82
CA ILE A 47 -2.00 2.78 3.89
C ILE A 47 -2.15 4.12 4.61
N ALA A 48 -2.68 4.13 5.83
CA ALA A 48 -2.81 5.34 6.64
C ALA A 48 -1.47 6.08 6.83
N LYS A 49 -0.38 5.34 7.05
CA LYS A 49 0.96 5.89 7.23
C LYS A 49 1.61 6.39 5.93
N HIS A 50 1.38 5.68 4.83
CA HIS A 50 2.07 5.92 3.54
C HIS A 50 1.23 6.72 2.52
N ALA A 51 -0.05 6.98 2.82
CA ALA A 51 -0.91 7.80 1.99
C ALA A 51 -0.39 9.24 1.91
N THR A 52 -0.33 9.76 0.68
CA THR A 52 0.11 11.14 0.42
C THR A 52 -0.84 12.18 1.02
N SER A 53 -2.13 11.84 1.06
CA SER A 53 -3.17 12.62 1.72
C SER A 53 -3.80 11.73 2.79
N GLU A 54 -4.17 12.33 3.91
CA GLU A 54 -4.73 11.57 5.03
C GLU A 54 -6.06 10.91 4.63
N LEU A 55 -6.29 9.70 5.15
CA LEU A 55 -7.53 8.98 4.90
C LEU A 55 -8.70 9.70 5.59
N SER A 56 -9.87 9.71 4.94
CA SER A 56 -11.06 10.34 5.50
C SER A 56 -11.53 9.64 6.77
N GLY A 57 -11.53 8.31 6.78
CA GLY A 57 -12.01 7.50 7.90
C GLY A 57 -10.94 7.01 8.88
N TYR A 58 -9.63 7.26 8.64
CA TYR A 58 -8.55 6.75 9.48
C TYR A 58 -7.47 7.80 9.74
N ASP A 59 -6.91 7.84 10.94
CA ASP A 59 -5.74 8.67 11.27
C ASP A 59 -4.44 8.02 10.75
N ARG A 60 -3.30 8.74 10.77
CA ARG A 60 -2.01 8.24 10.24
C ARG A 60 -1.45 6.99 10.94
N SER A 61 -2.00 6.63 12.09
CA SER A 61 -1.68 5.43 12.86
C SER A 61 -2.61 4.26 12.52
N GLY A 62 -3.61 4.47 11.64
CA GLY A 62 -4.56 3.45 11.20
C GLY A 62 -5.77 3.26 12.12
N ASN A 63 -6.02 4.13 13.11
CA ASN A 63 -7.24 4.03 13.90
C ASN A 63 -8.40 4.75 13.19
N PRO A 64 -9.64 4.27 13.34
CA PRO A 64 -10.79 4.92 12.76
C PRO A 64 -11.00 6.32 13.37
N LYS A 65 -11.09 7.33 12.50
CA LYS A 65 -11.57 8.65 12.88
C LYS A 65 -13.06 8.52 13.16
N LYS A 66 -13.48 8.79 14.41
CA LYS A 66 -14.89 8.96 14.73
C LYS A 66 -15.43 10.09 13.85
N THR A 67 -16.18 9.72 12.83
CA THR A 67 -17.00 10.68 12.10
C THR A 67 -18.23 10.85 12.97
N GLU A 68 -18.22 11.85 13.84
CA GLU A 68 -19.45 12.29 14.51
C GLU A 68 -20.36 12.81 13.40
N LEU A 69 -21.44 12.06 13.13
CA LEU A 69 -22.55 12.44 12.26
C LEU A 69 -23.50 13.38 13.00
#